data_AF-A0A0B7HNV1-F1
#
_entry.id   AF-A0A0B7HNV1-F1
#
_cell.length_a   1.000
_cell.length_b   1.000
_cell.length_c   1.000
_cell.angle_alpha   90.00
_cell.angle_beta   90.00
_cell.angle_gamma   90.00
#
_symmetry.space_group_name_H-M   'P 1'
#
loop_
_entity.id
_entity.type
_entity.pdbx_description
1 polymer ?
#
loop_
_entity_poly.entity_id
_entity_poly.type
_entity_poly.pdbx_seq_one_letter_code
_entity_poly.pdbx_strand_id
1 'polypeptide(L)'
;MYYLPNIIFLILLVTGIGFFLRNVRKLVRNIRLGKATDVSANRSKRWKNMLRIALGQQKMMVRPVAGILHILVYVGFIIINLEMLEIVIDGVLGTHRIFSGLGGFYDVLIASFEVLALLVIISVFVFWIRRNLLKISRFQKKNYKVIPLKMLISSCMLKRC
;
A
#
# COMPACT_ATOMS: atom_id res chain seq x y z
N MET A 1 2.90 -11.41 34.40
CA MET A 1 1.56 -11.62 33.82
C MET A 1 1.47 -10.87 32.48
N TYR A 2 1.94 -11.50 31.38
CA TYR A 2 2.09 -10.89 30.05
C TYR A 2 1.06 -11.42 29.02
N TYR A 3 0.06 -12.19 29.44
CA TYR A 3 -0.85 -12.89 28.54
C TYR A 3 -1.99 -12.01 28.00
N LEU A 4 -2.42 -11.00 28.76
CA LEU A 4 -3.51 -10.09 28.39
C LEU A 4 -3.23 -9.35 27.05
N PRO A 5 -2.05 -8.71 26.85
CA PRO A 5 -1.72 -8.06 25.58
C PRO A 5 -1.68 -9.03 24.39
N ASN A 6 -1.08 -10.21 24.56
CA ASN A 6 -0.95 -11.20 23.48
C ASN A 6 -2.32 -11.78 23.08
N ILE A 7 -3.20 -12.01 24.05
CA ILE A 7 -4.56 -12.50 23.79
C ILE A 7 -5.38 -11.44 23.05
N ILE A 8 -5.31 -10.18 23.47
CA ILE A 8 -6.00 -9.07 22.79
C ILE A 8 -5.44 -8.90 21.36
N PHE A 9 -4.12 -8.96 21.20
CA PHE A 9 -3.46 -8.87 19.91
C PHE A 9 -3.89 -10.01 18.97
N LEU A 10 -3.91 -11.25 19.46
CA LEU A 10 -4.35 -12.41 18.69
C LEU A 10 -5.81 -12.28 18.25
N ILE A 11 -6.71 -11.83 19.13
CA ILE A 11 -8.12 -11.59 18.79
C ILE A 11 -8.24 -10.51 17.69
N LEU A 12 -7.50 -9.40 17.81
CA LEU A 12 -7.48 -8.35 16.79
C LEU A 12 -6.90 -8.85 15.46
N LEU A 13 -5.83 -9.65 15.50
CA LEU A 13 -5.20 -10.23 14.31
C LEU A 13 -6.18 -11.16 13.58
N VAL A 14 -6.80 -12.09 14.30
CA VAL A 14 -7.76 -13.06 13.75
C VAL A 14 -9.00 -12.37 13.21
N THR A 15 -9.56 -11.39 13.93
CA THR A 15 -10.73 -10.63 13.47
C THR A 15 -10.40 -9.77 12.25
N GLY A 16 -9.25 -9.11 12.23
CA GLY A 16 -8.76 -8.33 11.10
C GLY A 16 -8.55 -9.18 9.84
N ILE A 17 -7.82 -10.29 9.95
CA ILE A 17 -7.59 -11.23 8.83
C ILE A 17 -8.92 -11.85 8.39
N GLY A 18 -9.78 -12.25 9.32
CA GLY A 18 -11.10 -12.81 9.01
C GLY A 18 -11.98 -11.84 8.23
N PHE A 19 -11.99 -10.56 8.61
CA PHE A 19 -12.70 -9.51 7.88
C PHE A 19 -12.08 -9.29 6.48
N PHE A 20 -10.75 -9.23 6.38
CA PHE A 20 -10.06 -9.09 5.10
C PHE A 20 -10.41 -10.24 4.13
N LEU A 21 -10.32 -11.48 4.58
CA LEU A 21 -10.68 -12.66 3.77
C LEU A 21 -12.13 -12.64 3.31
N ARG A 22 -13.07 -12.21 4.17
CA ARG A 22 -14.48 -12.05 3.78
C ARG A 22 -14.65 -11.02 2.66
N ASN A 23 -13.92 -9.90 2.72
CA ASN A 23 -13.96 -8.88 1.66
C ASN A 23 -13.34 -9.37 0.36
N VAL A 24 -12.21 -10.08 0.42
CA VAL A 24 -11.58 -10.70 -0.76
C VAL A 24 -12.54 -11.69 -1.43
N ARG A 25 -13.21 -12.54 -0.65
CA ARG A 25 -14.21 -13.49 -1.20
C ARG A 25 -15.37 -12.77 -1.89
N LYS A 26 -15.87 -11.68 -1.30
CA LYS A 26 -16.92 -10.84 -1.94
C LYS A 26 -16.43 -10.25 -3.25
N LEU A 27 -15.21 -9.73 -3.30
CA LEU A 27 -14.61 -9.18 -4.51
C LEU A 27 -14.47 -10.25 -5.60
N VAL A 28 -13.93 -11.42 -5.26
CA VAL A 28 -13.77 -12.54 -6.21
C VAL A 28 -15.13 -13.01 -6.73
N ARG A 29 -16.14 -13.11 -5.85
CA ARG A 29 -17.51 -13.44 -6.26
C ARG A 29 -18.05 -12.43 -7.26
N ASN A 30 -17.88 -11.13 -7.01
CA ASN A 30 -18.36 -10.08 -7.91
C ASN A 30 -17.65 -10.09 -9.27
N ILE A 31 -16.33 -10.35 -9.29
CA ILE A 31 -15.56 -10.47 -10.54
C ILE A 31 -16.06 -11.66 -11.37
N ARG A 32 -16.34 -12.80 -10.73
CA ARG A 32 -16.83 -14.02 -11.39
C ARG A 32 -18.28 -13.90 -11.92
N LEU A 33 -19.07 -12.94 -11.42
CA LEU A 33 -20.40 -12.63 -11.94
C LEU A 33 -20.38 -11.77 -13.21
N GLY A 34 -19.20 -11.24 -13.61
CA GLY A 34 -19.03 -10.50 -14.84
C GLY A 34 -19.18 -11.38 -16.10
N LYS A 35 -19.58 -10.78 -17.22
CA LYS A 35 -19.71 -11.45 -18.53
C LYS A 35 -18.38 -12.09 -18.93
N ALA A 36 -18.40 -13.39 -19.22
CA ALA A 36 -17.30 -14.05 -19.91
C ALA A 36 -17.16 -13.40 -21.30
N THR A 37 -15.98 -12.85 -21.60
CA THR A 37 -15.63 -12.39 -22.94
C THR A 37 -14.68 -13.42 -23.54
N ASP A 38 -14.98 -13.90 -24.74
CA ASP A 38 -14.10 -14.83 -25.43
C ASP A 38 -12.77 -14.16 -25.77
N VAL A 39 -11.71 -14.62 -25.10
CA VAL A 39 -10.34 -14.10 -25.23
C VAL A 39 -9.40 -15.19 -25.71
N SER A 40 -9.87 -16.00 -26.67
CA SER A 40 -9.15 -17.14 -27.25
C SER A 40 -7.97 -16.73 -28.15
N ALA A 41 -7.95 -15.50 -28.68
CA ALA A 41 -6.87 -15.07 -29.57
C ALA A 41 -5.62 -14.57 -28.83
N ASN A 42 -4.49 -15.26 -29.04
CA ASN A 42 -3.11 -14.85 -28.72
C ASN A 42 -2.84 -14.51 -27.24
N ARG A 43 -3.03 -15.49 -26.34
CA ARG A 43 -2.70 -15.41 -24.90
C ARG A 43 -1.28 -14.87 -24.64
N SER A 44 -0.28 -15.30 -25.41
CA SER A 44 1.12 -14.85 -25.27
C SER A 44 1.30 -13.35 -25.53
N LYS A 45 0.67 -12.81 -26.57
CA LYS A 45 0.77 -11.38 -26.91
C LYS A 45 0.08 -10.50 -25.86
N ARG A 46 -1.03 -10.98 -25.29
CA ARG A 46 -1.74 -10.29 -24.19
C ARG A 46 -0.97 -10.31 -22.88
N TRP A 47 -0.38 -11.45 -22.49
CA TRP A 47 0.45 -11.52 -21.29
C TRP A 47 1.69 -10.63 -21.42
N LYS A 48 2.35 -10.62 -22.59
CA LYS A 48 3.45 -9.67 -22.86
C LYS A 48 2.99 -8.22 -22.76
N ASN A 49 1.82 -7.87 -23.32
CA ASN A 49 1.29 -6.52 -23.24
C ASN A 49 0.87 -6.15 -21.80
N MET A 50 0.23 -7.08 -21.08
CA MET A 50 -0.15 -6.91 -19.67
C MET A 50 1.08 -6.75 -18.79
N LEU A 51 2.10 -7.59 -18.92
CA LEU A 51 3.37 -7.47 -18.20
C LEU A 51 4.06 -6.15 -18.53
N ARG A 52 4.09 -5.74 -19.80
CA ARG A 52 4.69 -4.46 -20.22
C ARG A 52 3.95 -3.25 -19.67
N ILE A 53 2.62 -3.30 -19.57
CA ILE A 53 1.80 -2.20 -19.01
C ILE A 53 1.85 -2.22 -17.47
N ALA A 54 1.76 -3.40 -16.86
CA ALA A 54 1.72 -3.58 -15.41
C ALA A 54 3.07 -3.32 -14.75
N LEU A 55 4.16 -3.86 -15.32
CA LEU A 55 5.52 -3.66 -14.81
C LEU A 55 6.16 -2.38 -15.36
N GLY A 56 5.87 -2.03 -16.62
CA GLY A 56 6.61 -0.98 -17.30
C GLY A 56 6.26 0.44 -16.89
N GLN A 57 5.19 0.67 -16.09
CA GLN A 57 4.82 2.00 -15.59
C GLN A 57 4.95 3.10 -16.67
N GLN A 58 4.63 2.77 -17.93
CA GLN A 58 5.12 3.54 -19.10
C GLN A 58 4.68 5.00 -19.09
N LYS A 59 3.57 5.27 -18.40
CA LYS A 59 2.99 6.61 -18.27
C LYS A 59 3.53 7.41 -17.08
N MET A 60 4.15 6.76 -16.09
CA MET A 60 4.81 7.44 -14.97
C MET A 60 6.24 7.91 -15.32
N MET A 61 6.93 7.25 -16.25
CA MET A 61 8.25 7.68 -16.75
C MET A 61 8.21 8.97 -17.58
N VAL A 62 7.05 9.33 -18.14
CA VAL A 62 6.87 10.56 -18.94
C VAL A 62 6.95 11.83 -18.08
N ARG A 63 6.78 11.71 -16.76
CA ARG A 63 6.83 12.84 -15.81
C ARG A 63 7.90 12.56 -14.74
N PRO A 64 9.18 12.89 -14.98
CA PRO A 64 10.31 12.43 -14.16
C PRO A 64 10.16 12.82 -12.68
N VAL A 65 9.66 14.02 -12.38
CA VAL A 65 9.43 14.47 -10.99
C VAL A 65 8.39 13.61 -10.25
N ALA A 66 7.33 13.18 -10.93
CA ALA A 66 6.31 12.31 -10.31
C ALA A 66 6.81 10.86 -10.20
N GLY A 67 7.58 10.38 -11.18
CA GLY A 67 8.20 9.05 -11.15
C GLY A 67 9.19 8.88 -10.01
N ILE A 68 10.11 9.84 -9.82
CA ILE A 68 11.11 9.79 -8.74
C ILE A 68 10.44 9.79 -7.36
N LEU A 69 9.46 10.67 -7.15
CA LEU A 69 8.69 10.69 -5.89
C LEU A 69 7.93 9.37 -5.66
N HIS A 70 7.39 8.75 -6.71
CA HIS A 70 6.68 7.48 -6.57
C HIS A 70 7.62 6.33 -6.21
N ILE A 71 8.81 6.27 -6.81
CA ILE A 71 9.83 5.26 -6.49
C ILE A 71 10.26 5.39 -5.02
N LEU A 72 10.52 6.60 -4.54
CA LEU A 72 10.88 6.84 -3.12
C LEU A 72 9.79 6.34 -2.17
N VAL A 73 8.53 6.69 -2.44
CA VAL A 73 7.39 6.22 -1.62
C VAL A 73 7.20 4.71 -1.74
N TYR A 74 7.43 4.12 -2.92
CA TYR A 74 7.33 2.68 -3.14
C TYR A 74 8.38 1.89 -2.36
N VAL A 75 9.63 2.34 -2.38
CA VAL A 75 10.71 1.78 -1.56
C VAL A 75 10.38 1.93 -0.08
N GLY A 76 9.93 3.11 0.34
CA GLY A 76 9.47 3.34 1.72
C GLY A 76 8.34 2.40 2.14
N PHE A 77 7.37 2.17 1.26
CA PHE A 77 6.29 1.22 1.53
C PHE A 77 6.80 -0.21 1.70
N ILE A 78 7.73 -0.67 0.86
CA ILE A 78 8.33 -2.01 1.01
C ILE A 78 9.02 -2.13 2.37
N ILE A 79 9.82 -1.15 2.76
CA ILE A 79 10.55 -1.15 4.05
C ILE A 79 9.56 -1.22 5.23
N ILE A 80 8.54 -0.35 5.24
CA ILE A 80 7.52 -0.31 6.31
C ILE A 80 6.74 -1.63 6.42
N ASN A 81 6.48 -2.32 5.30
CA ASN A 81 5.80 -3.62 5.35
C ASN A 81 6.69 -4.70 6.00
N LEU A 82 8.01 -4.63 5.83
CA LEU A 82 8.94 -5.55 6.52
C LEU A 82 8.95 -5.27 8.03
N GLU A 83 9.01 -4.01 8.44
CA GLU A 83 8.92 -3.61 9.84
C GLU A 83 7.57 -4.01 10.47
N MET A 84 6.47 -3.79 9.75
CA MET A 84 5.13 -4.21 10.19
C MET A 84 5.05 -5.72 10.40
N LEU A 85 5.72 -6.51 9.56
CA LEU A 85 5.78 -7.96 9.72
C LEU A 85 6.57 -8.36 10.98
N GLU A 86 7.68 -7.69 11.27
CA GLU A 86 8.46 -7.89 12.50
C GLU A 86 7.61 -7.63 13.76
N ILE A 87 6.88 -6.51 13.79
CA ILE A 87 5.95 -6.16 14.87
C ILE A 87 4.85 -7.22 15.04
N VAL A 88 4.31 -7.75 13.94
CA VAL A 88 3.28 -8.79 13.99
C VAL A 88 3.85 -10.09 14.57
N ILE A 89 5.05 -10.49 14.16
CA ILE A 89 5.71 -11.72 14.65
C ILE A 89 6.04 -11.59 16.14
N ASP A 90 6.59 -10.45 16.57
CA ASP A 90 6.88 -10.16 17.97
C ASP A 90 5.61 -10.16 18.83
N GLY A 91 4.50 -9.61 18.31
CA GLY A 91 3.20 -9.62 18.98
C GLY A 91 2.57 -11.01 19.12
N VAL A 92 2.82 -11.93 18.17
CA VAL A 92 2.32 -13.32 18.23
C VAL A 92 3.17 -14.18 19.18
N LEU A 93 4.50 -14.05 19.12
CA LEU A 93 5.42 -14.85 19.92
C LEU A 93 5.51 -14.36 21.38
N GLY A 94 5.07 -13.13 21.66
CA GLY A 94 5.06 -12.57 23.03
C GLY A 94 6.46 -12.34 23.61
N THR A 95 7.50 -12.61 22.82
CA THR A 95 8.88 -12.26 23.10
C THR A 95 9.06 -10.80 22.75
N HIS A 96 9.16 -9.92 23.75
CA HIS A 96 9.80 -8.63 23.50
C HIS A 96 11.23 -8.91 23.04
N ARG A 97 11.49 -8.71 21.74
CA ARG A 97 12.83 -8.63 21.15
C ARG A 97 13.57 -9.97 21.09
N ILE A 98 13.25 -10.77 20.08
CA ILE A 98 14.09 -11.93 19.67
C ILE A 98 15.54 -11.48 19.34
N PHE A 99 15.71 -10.18 19.03
CA PHE A 99 16.99 -9.54 18.69
C PHE A 99 17.66 -8.76 19.83
N SER A 100 17.16 -8.76 21.08
CA SER A 100 17.85 -8.05 22.18
C SER A 100 19.22 -8.65 22.54
N GLY A 101 19.55 -9.83 22.02
CA GLY A 101 20.88 -10.43 22.17
C GLY A 101 21.98 -9.76 21.34
N LEU A 102 21.65 -8.86 20.41
CA LEU A 102 22.61 -8.20 19.50
C LEU A 102 23.12 -6.82 19.97
N GLY A 103 22.73 -6.38 21.18
CA GLY A 103 23.27 -5.16 21.80
C GLY A 103 23.07 -3.90 20.95
N GLY A 104 24.05 -2.99 20.97
CA GLY A 104 23.95 -1.65 20.37
C GLY A 104 23.78 -1.59 18.84
N PHE A 105 23.99 -2.69 18.11
CA PHE A 105 23.74 -2.73 16.66
C PHE A 105 22.24 -2.67 16.34
N TYR A 106 21.39 -3.25 17.21
CA TYR A 106 19.93 -3.21 17.06
C TYR A 106 19.37 -1.81 17.31
N ASP A 107 19.92 -1.08 18.30
CA ASP A 107 19.51 0.31 18.57
C ASP A 107 19.83 1.23 17.38
N VAL A 108 20.99 1.03 16.73
CA VAL A 108 21.35 1.74 15.50
C VAL A 108 20.42 1.36 14.34
N LEU A 109 20.06 0.08 14.22
CA LEU A 109 19.17 -0.39 13.15
C LEU A 109 17.74 0.17 13.33
N ILE A 110 17.19 0.14 14.54
CA ILE A 110 15.89 0.77 14.86
C ILE A 110 15.94 2.27 14.62
N ALA A 111 16.96 2.97 15.14
CA ALA A 111 17.09 4.41 14.93
C ALA A 111 17.17 4.75 13.43
N SER A 112 17.81 3.91 12.62
CA SER A 112 17.85 4.08 11.17
C SER A 112 16.48 3.89 10.51
N PHE A 113 15.68 2.92 10.98
CA PHE A 113 14.30 2.72 10.50
C PHE A 113 13.39 3.87 10.90
N GLU A 114 13.53 4.44 12.10
CA GLU A 114 12.76 5.59 12.55
C GLU A 114 13.04 6.83 11.69
N VAL A 115 14.31 7.11 11.40
CA VAL A 115 14.70 8.22 10.50
C VAL A 115 14.17 8.01 9.08
N LEU A 116 14.25 6.78 8.56
CA LEU A 116 13.67 6.43 7.26
C LEU A 116 12.14 6.58 7.26
N ALA A 117 11.45 6.16 8.31
CA ALA A 117 10.02 6.30 8.46
C ALA A 117 9.60 7.79 8.46
N LEU A 118 10.33 8.66 9.16
CA LEU A 118 10.11 10.11 9.13
C LEU A 118 10.26 10.68 7.72
N LEU A 119 11.31 10.29 6.98
CA LEU A 119 11.51 10.71 5.58
C LEU A 119 10.37 10.25 4.66
N VAL A 120 9.85 9.04 4.87
CA VAL A 120 8.70 8.52 4.12
C VAL A 120 7.43 9.30 4.46
N ILE A 121 7.18 9.61 5.73
CA ILE A 121 6.03 10.42 6.15
C ILE A 121 6.07 11.80 5.50
N ILE A 122 7.22 12.47 5.51
CA ILE A 122 7.41 13.76 4.84
C ILE A 122 7.13 13.62 3.33
N SER A 123 7.66 12.59 2.69
CA SER A 123 7.46 12.33 1.26
C SER A 123 5.99 12.10 0.91
N VAL A 124 5.26 11.33 1.73
CA VAL A 124 3.82 11.09 1.57
C VAL A 124 3.03 12.37 1.80
N PHE A 125 3.39 13.19 2.78
CA PHE A 125 2.72 14.45 3.08
C PHE A 125 2.89 15.47 1.96
N VAL A 126 4.10 15.61 1.40
CA VAL A 126 4.37 16.43 0.21
C VAL A 126 3.57 15.93 -1.00
N PHE A 127 3.51 14.61 -1.20
CA PHE A 127 2.70 14.02 -2.26
C PHE A 127 1.20 14.30 -2.07
N TRP A 128 0.73 14.22 -0.83
CA TRP A 128 -0.65 14.51 -0.46
C TRP A 128 -1.02 15.98 -0.65
N ILE A 129 -0.18 16.91 -0.18
CA ILE A 129 -0.34 18.36 -0.37
C ILE A 129 -0.36 18.69 -1.86
N ARG A 130 0.64 18.23 -2.64
CA ARG A 130 0.68 18.45 -4.08
C ARG A 130 -0.61 17.98 -4.74
N ARG A 131 -1.14 16.83 -4.31
CA ARG A 131 -2.37 16.26 -4.85
C ARG A 131 -3.63 17.02 -4.44
N ASN A 132 -3.68 17.57 -3.23
CA ASN A 132 -4.81 18.33 -2.71
C ASN A 132 -4.83 19.77 -3.26
N LEU A 133 -3.66 20.40 -3.41
CA LEU A 133 -3.48 21.75 -3.95
C LEU A 133 -3.70 21.82 -5.47
N LEU A 134 -3.31 20.79 -6.21
CA LEU A 134 -3.60 20.66 -7.65
C LEU A 134 -5.09 20.32 -7.86
N LYS A 135 -5.99 21.19 -7.38
CA LYS A 135 -7.45 21.15 -7.56
C LYS A 135 -7.74 20.79 -9.01
N ILE A 136 -8.26 19.59 -9.21
CA ILE A 136 -8.66 19.10 -10.53
C ILE A 136 -10.01 19.77 -10.81
N SER A 137 -10.04 20.73 -11.74
CA SER A 137 -11.25 21.44 -12.18
C SER A 137 -12.40 20.51 -12.62
N ARG A 138 -12.09 19.23 -12.90
CA ARG A 138 -13.07 18.19 -13.28
C ARG A 138 -14.08 17.82 -12.17
N PHE A 139 -13.83 18.14 -10.90
CA PHE A 139 -14.77 17.88 -9.79
C PHE A 139 -15.64 19.09 -9.41
N GLN A 140 -15.56 20.21 -10.13
CA GLN A 140 -16.40 21.39 -9.90
C GLN A 140 -17.75 21.32 -10.61
N LYS A 141 -18.17 20.15 -11.12
CA LYS A 141 -19.57 19.93 -11.52
C LYS A 141 -20.37 19.50 -10.29
N LYS A 142 -21.18 20.44 -9.81
CA LYS A 142 -22.31 20.37 -8.86
C LYS A 142 -22.87 18.93 -8.73
N ASN A 143 -22.95 18.42 -7.50
CA ASN A 143 -23.69 17.21 -7.04
C ASN A 143 -22.97 15.86 -6.85
N TYR A 144 -21.72 15.83 -6.38
CA TYR A 144 -21.22 14.61 -5.71
C TYR A 144 -20.52 14.97 -4.40
N LYS A 145 -21.10 14.56 -3.27
CA LYS A 145 -20.46 14.61 -1.95
C LYS A 145 -19.42 13.49 -1.90
N VAL A 146 -18.31 13.66 -2.63
CA VAL A 146 -17.22 12.67 -2.67
C VAL A 146 -16.31 12.89 -1.46
N ILE A 147 -16.37 11.92 -0.55
CA ILE A 147 -15.46 11.74 0.59
C ILE A 147 -14.01 11.87 0.11
N PRO A 148 -13.13 12.62 0.81
CA PRO A 148 -11.74 12.87 0.40
C PRO A 148 -10.92 11.58 0.19
N LEU A 149 -11.31 10.48 0.86
CA LEU A 149 -10.64 9.19 0.76
C LEU A 149 -10.77 8.53 -0.63
N LYS A 150 -11.92 8.62 -1.30
CA LYS A 150 -12.11 8.07 -2.67
C LYS A 150 -11.38 8.90 -3.74
N MET A 151 -11.05 10.14 -3.43
CA MET A 151 -10.26 11.04 -4.29
C MET A 151 -8.75 10.70 -4.26
N LEU A 152 -8.28 10.05 -3.18
CA LEU A 152 -6.89 9.66 -2.92
C LEU A 152 -6.44 8.41 -3.70
N ILE A 153 -7.35 7.65 -4.30
CA ILE A 153 -6.99 6.58 -5.25
C ILE A 153 -7.28 7.03 -6.68
N SER A 154 -8.40 7.72 -6.89
CA SER A 154 -8.89 8.11 -8.21
C SER A 154 -8.02 9.16 -8.94
N SER A 155 -7.52 10.20 -8.26
CA SER A 155 -6.71 11.26 -8.91
C SER A 155 -5.31 10.84 -9.41
N CYS A 156 -4.72 9.76 -8.90
CA CYS A 156 -3.47 9.20 -9.43
C CYS A 156 -3.72 8.47 -10.77
N MET A 157 -4.94 7.94 -10.94
CA MET A 157 -5.37 7.28 -12.17
C MET A 157 -6.04 8.25 -13.17
N LEU A 158 -6.65 9.35 -12.73
CA LEU A 158 -7.51 10.21 -13.57
C LEU A 158 -6.90 11.52 -14.08
N LYS A 159 -5.77 11.99 -13.54
CA LYS A 159 -4.94 12.98 -14.26
C LYS A 159 -3.91 12.23 -15.08
N ARG A 160 -4.38 11.52 -16.12
CA ARG A 160 -3.58 10.92 -17.20
C ARG A 160 -2.16 10.52 -16.75
N CYS A 161 -2.05 9.32 -16.21
CA CYS A 161 -1.17 8.38 -16.89
C CYS A 161 -1.57 8.39 -18.38
#